data_AF-A0A932NIW6-F1
#
_entry.id   AF-A0A932NIW6-F1
#
_cell.length_a   1.000
_cell.length_b   1.000
_cell.length_c   1.000
_cell.angle_alpha   90.00
_cell.angle_beta   90.00
_cell.angle_gamma   90.00
#
_symmetry.space_group_name_H-M   'P 1'
#
loop_
_entity.id
_entity.type
_entity.pdbx_description
1 polymer ?
#
loop_
_entity_poly.entity_id
_entity_poly.type
_entity_poly.pdbx_seq_one_letter_code
_entity_poly.pdbx_strand_id
1 'polypeptide(L)'
;MKYLQQGGFQHKAPMRLTLGLSLAMLAGLWLTGFAMYFQRMGLSPASVRDYYLGSPDGFSNPRSYASMLETAHAHLPMMALVLLLLTHLVIFAPFSDRAKARIAWLAFGSAILEESSGWLVRFVDPAFAPLRVAAFLLFQGVLGGLIAGLALFLFRAARDDKPHPHHHRRAHH
;
A
#
# COMPACT_ATOMS: atom_id res chain seq x y z
N MET A 1 3.32 -15.38 30.53
CA MET A 1 3.29 -14.15 29.69
C MET A 1 4.69 -13.69 29.23
N LYS A 2 5.64 -14.60 28.95
CA LYS A 2 7.02 -14.24 28.56
C LYS A 2 7.18 -13.90 27.07
N TYR A 3 6.24 -14.35 26.23
CA TYR A 3 6.29 -14.20 24.78
C TYR A 3 5.93 -12.80 24.29
N LEU A 4 5.05 -12.06 24.97
CA LEU A 4 4.72 -10.66 24.63
C LEU A 4 5.89 -9.69 24.84
N GLN A 5 6.90 -10.08 25.64
CA GLN A 5 8.04 -9.23 25.99
C GLN A 5 9.30 -9.48 25.14
N GLN A 6 9.43 -10.64 24.47
CA GLN A 6 10.62 -11.00 23.70
C GLN A 6 10.23 -11.08 22.23
N GLY A 7 10.45 -10.00 21.47
CA GLY A 7 10.05 -9.81 20.07
C GLY A 7 10.66 -10.79 19.06
N GLY A 8 10.35 -12.08 19.17
CA GLY A 8 10.81 -13.17 18.30
C GLY A 8 9.69 -13.88 17.53
N PHE A 9 8.52 -13.26 17.40
CA PHE A 9 7.34 -13.89 16.77
C PHE A 9 7.54 -14.22 15.28
N GLN A 10 8.47 -13.55 14.61
CA GLN A 10 8.80 -13.71 13.18
C GLN A 10 9.26 -15.11 12.78
N HIS A 11 9.72 -15.92 13.74
CA HIS A 11 10.14 -17.31 13.52
C HIS A 11 9.01 -18.32 13.71
N LYS A 12 7.80 -17.89 14.12
CA LYS A 12 6.67 -18.80 14.32
C LYS A 12 5.92 -19.03 13.01
N ALA A 13 5.81 -20.30 12.61
CA ALA A 13 5.09 -20.76 11.44
C ALA A 13 3.67 -20.14 11.26
N PRO A 14 2.79 -20.09 12.28
CA PRO A 14 1.45 -19.53 12.10
C PRO A 14 1.46 -18.02 11.78
N MET A 15 2.41 -17.25 12.34
CA MET A 15 2.50 -15.82 12.05
C MET A 15 3.07 -15.56 10.65
N ARG A 16 4.07 -16.35 10.24
CA ARG A 16 4.61 -16.29 8.87
C ARG A 16 3.54 -16.64 7.84
N LEU A 17 2.68 -17.61 8.15
CA LEU A 17 1.56 -18.00 7.29
C LEU A 17 0.57 -16.85 7.14
N THR A 18 0.08 -16.27 8.25
CA THR A 18 -0.92 -15.19 8.18
C THR A 18 -0.37 -13.96 7.49
N LEU A 19 0.85 -13.52 7.82
CA LEU A 19 1.50 -12.39 7.15
C LEU A 19 1.77 -12.68 5.67
N GLY A 20 2.14 -13.91 5.31
CA GLY A 20 2.35 -14.33 3.92
C GLY A 20 1.06 -14.31 3.10
N LEU A 21 -0.05 -14.82 3.66
CA LEU A 21 -1.36 -14.77 3.01
C LEU A 21 -1.87 -13.33 2.87
N SER A 22 -1.72 -12.51 3.92
CA SER A 22 -2.02 -11.08 3.85
C SER A 22 -1.18 -10.38 2.79
N LEU A 23 0.12 -10.68 2.69
CA LEU A 23 1.00 -10.13 1.67
C LEU A 23 0.51 -10.46 0.25
N ALA A 24 0.09 -11.71 0.00
CA ALA A 24 -0.45 -12.11 -1.30
C ALA A 24 -1.71 -11.31 -1.66
N MET A 25 -2.63 -11.13 -0.71
CA MET A 25 -3.85 -10.33 -0.91
C MET A 25 -3.53 -8.84 -1.13
N LEU A 26 -2.59 -8.27 -0.36
CA LEU A 26 -2.16 -6.87 -0.50
C LEU A 26 -1.44 -6.62 -1.84
N ALA A 27 -0.61 -7.57 -2.29
CA ALA A 27 0.02 -7.50 -3.60
C ALA A 27 -1.02 -7.57 -4.73
N GLY A 28 -2.04 -8.44 -4.59
CA GLY A 28 -3.17 -8.49 -5.50
C GLY A 28 -3.97 -7.19 -5.54
N LEU A 29 -4.29 -6.62 -4.37
CA LEU A 29 -4.95 -5.31 -4.24
C LEU A 29 -4.14 -4.21 -4.93
N TRP A 30 -2.83 -4.16 -4.70
CA TRP A 30 -1.94 -3.18 -5.31
C TRP A 30 -1.88 -3.32 -6.84
N LEU A 31 -1.68 -4.55 -7.34
CA LEU A 31 -1.60 -4.82 -8.78
C LEU A 31 -2.93 -4.52 -9.51
N THR A 32 -4.04 -4.96 -8.94
CA THR A 32 -5.38 -4.71 -9.50
C THR A 32 -5.76 -3.23 -9.42
N GLY A 33 -5.43 -2.54 -8.32
CA GLY A 33 -5.62 -1.09 -8.20
C GLY A 33 -4.82 -0.32 -9.26
N PHE A 34 -3.56 -0.71 -9.47
CA PHE A 34 -2.72 -0.12 -10.52
C PHE A 34 -3.31 -0.38 -11.92
N ALA A 35 -3.70 -1.62 -12.23
CA ALA A 35 -4.30 -1.97 -13.52
C ALA A 35 -5.63 -1.22 -13.75
N MET A 36 -6.48 -1.10 -12.73
CA MET A 36 -7.75 -0.38 -12.80
C MET A 36 -7.58 1.11 -13.09
N TYR A 37 -6.49 1.73 -12.63
CA TYR A 37 -6.15 3.10 -13.01
C TYR A 37 -5.92 3.19 -14.52
N PHE A 38 -5.03 2.35 -15.08
CA PHE A 38 -4.68 2.37 -16.50
C PHE A 38 -5.81 1.94 -17.44
N GLN A 39 -6.78 1.18 -16.94
CA GLN A 39 -8.01 0.87 -17.68
C GLN A 39 -8.95 2.08 -17.82
N ARG A 40 -8.82 3.08 -16.94
CA ARG A 40 -9.71 4.25 -16.88
C ARG A 40 -9.04 5.53 -17.35
N MET A 41 -7.75 5.67 -17.09
CA MET A 41 -6.97 6.88 -17.25
C MET A 41 -5.52 6.56 -17.66
N GLY A 42 -4.94 7.42 -18.48
CA GLY A 42 -3.49 7.46 -18.70
C GLY A 42 -2.79 8.38 -17.70
N LEU A 43 -1.46 8.49 -17.84
CA LEU A 43 -0.64 9.41 -17.05
C LEU A 43 -0.67 10.86 -17.56
N SER A 44 -1.44 11.15 -18.60
CA SER A 44 -1.59 12.52 -19.11
C SER A 44 -2.67 13.28 -18.33
N PRO A 45 -2.45 14.56 -18.00
CA PRO A 45 -3.49 15.39 -17.39
C PRO A 45 -4.75 15.50 -18.26
N ALA A 46 -4.61 15.42 -19.58
CA ALA A 46 -5.76 15.39 -20.50
C ALA A 46 -6.66 14.17 -20.24
N SER A 47 -6.10 12.97 -20.15
CA SER A 47 -6.88 11.75 -19.88
C SER A 47 -7.60 11.80 -18.53
N VAL A 48 -6.98 12.42 -17.52
CA VAL A 48 -7.62 12.64 -16.21
C VAL A 48 -8.83 13.58 -16.36
N ARG A 49 -8.69 14.70 -17.09
CA ARG A 49 -9.82 15.61 -17.32
C ARG A 49 -10.95 14.90 -18.04
N ASP A 50 -10.65 14.15 -19.10
CA ASP A 50 -11.65 13.40 -19.87
C ASP A 50 -12.39 12.39 -19.00
N TYR A 51 -11.69 11.72 -18.08
CA TYR A 51 -12.30 10.75 -17.16
C TYR A 51 -13.23 11.40 -16.13
N TYR A 52 -12.83 12.53 -15.53
CA TYR A 52 -13.64 13.18 -14.49
C TYR A 52 -14.73 14.10 -15.04
N LEU A 53 -14.42 14.87 -16.09
CA LEU A 53 -15.30 15.89 -16.67
C LEU A 53 -16.11 15.36 -17.86
N GLY A 54 -15.83 14.15 -18.33
CA GLY A 54 -16.41 13.60 -19.54
C GLY A 54 -15.66 14.07 -20.79
N SER A 55 -15.87 13.35 -21.89
CA SER A 55 -15.27 13.65 -23.18
C SER A 55 -16.28 13.39 -24.29
N PRO A 56 -16.50 14.36 -25.20
CA PRO A 56 -17.28 14.15 -26.41
C PRO A 56 -16.67 13.05 -27.28
N ASP A 57 -15.35 13.03 -27.44
CA ASP A 57 -14.63 12.05 -28.26
C ASP A 57 -14.72 10.63 -27.68
N GLY A 58 -14.75 10.54 -26.35
CA GLY A 58 -14.95 9.29 -25.62
C GLY A 58 -16.42 8.92 -25.38
N PHE A 59 -17.37 9.72 -25.88
CA PHE A 59 -18.81 9.59 -25.62
C PHE A 59 -19.14 9.37 -24.14
N SER A 60 -18.43 10.08 -23.25
CA SER A 60 -18.51 9.88 -21.81
C SER A 60 -19.08 11.11 -21.10
N ASN A 61 -19.95 10.85 -20.14
CA ASN A 61 -20.49 11.89 -19.27
C ASN A 61 -19.53 12.19 -18.10
N PRO A 62 -19.53 13.42 -17.57
CA PRO A 62 -18.83 13.74 -16.34
C PRO A 62 -19.23 12.81 -15.20
N ARG A 63 -18.26 12.47 -14.33
CA ARG A 63 -18.53 11.67 -13.12
C ARG A 63 -19.55 12.39 -12.24
N SER A 64 -20.55 11.64 -11.76
CA SER A 64 -21.56 12.16 -10.85
C SER A 64 -21.02 12.24 -9.42
N TYR A 65 -21.58 13.16 -8.62
CA TYR A 65 -21.27 13.27 -7.20
C TYR A 65 -21.52 11.96 -6.44
N ALA A 66 -22.67 11.32 -6.70
CA ALA A 66 -23.04 10.04 -6.08
C ALA A 66 -21.98 8.95 -6.34
N SER A 67 -21.54 8.79 -7.60
CA SER A 67 -20.54 7.77 -7.94
C SER A 67 -19.17 8.04 -7.30
N MET A 68 -18.79 9.32 -7.17
CA MET A 68 -17.56 9.69 -6.46
C MET A 68 -17.68 9.46 -4.95
N LEU A 69 -18.83 9.76 -4.36
CA LEU A 69 -19.08 9.52 -2.94
C LEU A 69 -19.09 8.03 -2.60
N GLU A 70 -19.70 7.20 -3.44
CA GLU A 70 -19.67 5.74 -3.31
C GLU A 70 -18.23 5.21 -3.35
N THR A 71 -17.41 5.72 -4.27
CA THR A 71 -16.00 5.35 -4.38
C THR A 71 -15.25 5.73 -3.09
N ALA A 72 -15.40 6.98 -2.64
CA ALA A 72 -14.74 7.47 -1.43
C ALA A 72 -15.19 6.70 -0.18
N HIS A 73 -16.48 6.40 -0.06
CA HIS A 73 -17.02 5.64 1.07
C HIS A 73 -16.45 4.22 1.14
N ALA A 74 -16.25 3.57 -0.02
CA ALA A 74 -15.61 2.26 -0.08
C ALA A 74 -14.09 2.32 0.19
N HIS A 75 -13.40 3.33 -0.36
CA HIS A 75 -11.95 3.44 -0.26
C HIS A 75 -11.47 3.89 1.11
N LEU A 76 -12.10 4.88 1.74
CA LEU A 76 -11.59 5.49 2.97
C LEU A 76 -11.39 4.47 4.11
N PRO A 77 -12.38 3.61 4.45
CA PRO A 77 -12.20 2.59 5.48
C PRO A 77 -11.18 1.52 5.05
N MET A 78 -11.19 1.13 3.77
CA MET A 78 -10.28 0.11 3.27
C MET A 78 -8.82 0.57 3.33
N MET A 79 -8.54 1.78 2.86
CA MET A 79 -7.21 2.38 2.91
C MET A 79 -6.77 2.60 4.35
N ALA A 80 -7.67 3.02 5.25
CA ALA A 80 -7.34 3.16 6.67
C ALA A 80 -6.83 1.84 7.27
N LEU A 81 -7.50 0.72 7.01
CA LEU A 81 -7.10 -0.59 7.53
C LEU A 81 -5.82 -1.12 6.88
N VAL A 82 -5.68 -1.00 5.56
CA VAL A 82 -4.47 -1.44 4.83
C VAL A 82 -3.24 -0.67 5.29
N LEU A 83 -3.35 0.65 5.37
CA LEU A 83 -2.24 1.50 5.81
C LEU A 83 -1.93 1.32 7.28
N LEU A 84 -2.95 1.19 8.14
CA LEU A 84 -2.74 0.87 9.55
C LEU A 84 -1.95 -0.44 9.68
N LEU A 85 -2.36 -1.51 9.00
CA LEU A 85 -1.66 -2.79 9.04
C LEU A 85 -0.19 -2.64 8.62
N LEU A 86 0.06 -2.08 7.45
CA LEU A 86 1.42 -1.97 6.89
C LEU A 86 2.32 -1.05 7.74
N THR A 87 1.81 0.13 8.13
CA THR A 87 2.59 1.08 8.93
C THR A 87 2.77 0.62 10.38
N HIS A 88 1.82 -0.12 10.94
CA HIS A 88 1.98 -0.74 12.25
C HIS A 88 3.10 -1.79 12.23
N LEU A 89 3.21 -2.59 11.16
CA LEU A 89 4.33 -3.52 11.01
C LEU A 89 5.68 -2.81 10.89
N VAL A 90 5.72 -1.60 10.30
CA VAL A 90 6.93 -0.76 10.23
C VAL A 90 7.44 -0.35 11.62
N ILE A 91 6.60 -0.34 12.67
CA ILE A 91 7.04 -0.03 14.04
C ILE A 91 8.10 -1.02 14.53
N PHE A 92 8.00 -2.27 14.10
CA PHE A 92 8.94 -3.35 14.44
C PHE A 92 10.18 -3.38 13.53
N ALA A 93 10.22 -2.57 12.48
CA ALA A 93 11.37 -2.47 11.61
C ALA A 93 12.53 -1.73 12.31
N PRO A 94 13.80 -2.05 11.97
CA PRO A 94 14.99 -1.43 12.57
C PRO A 94 15.24 -0.01 12.03
N PHE A 95 14.20 0.82 11.99
CA PHE A 95 14.27 2.23 11.62
C PHE A 95 14.24 3.12 12.85
N SER A 96 14.73 4.35 12.71
CA SER A 96 14.55 5.37 13.76
C SER A 96 13.08 5.77 13.90
N ASP A 97 12.68 6.19 15.09
CA ASP A 97 11.28 6.59 15.34
C ASP A 97 10.83 7.76 14.46
N ARG A 98 11.76 8.68 14.14
CA ARG A 98 11.50 9.76 13.16
C ARG A 98 11.20 9.22 11.77
N ALA A 99 11.93 8.20 11.31
CA ALA A 99 11.68 7.58 10.01
C ALA A 99 10.33 6.85 9.99
N LYS A 100 10.00 6.11 11.06
CA LYS A 100 8.70 5.44 11.22
C LYS A 100 7.55 6.45 11.15
N ALA A 101 7.65 7.56 11.89
CA ALA A 101 6.65 8.63 11.86
C ALA A 101 6.50 9.26 10.46
N ARG A 102 7.62 9.53 9.77
CA ARG A 102 7.60 10.06 8.40
C ARG A 102 6.93 9.10 7.41
N ILE A 103 7.22 7.80 7.51
CA ILE A 103 6.60 6.77 6.67
C ILE A 103 5.08 6.74 6.91
N ALA A 104 4.64 6.79 8.17
CA ALA A 104 3.22 6.84 8.51
C ALA A 104 2.54 8.09 7.93
N TRP A 105 3.10 9.28 8.15
CA TRP A 105 2.58 10.52 7.58
C TRP A 105 2.53 10.51 6.05
N LEU A 106 3.58 9.98 5.41
CA LEU A 106 3.63 9.85 3.96
C LEU A 106 2.57 8.89 3.41
N ALA A 107 2.37 7.75 4.08
CA ALA A 107 1.37 6.75 3.71
C ALA A 107 -0.06 7.30 3.79
N PHE A 108 -0.45 7.85 4.94
CA PHE A 108 -1.78 8.41 5.12
C PHE A 108 -2.00 9.68 4.30
N GLY A 109 -0.99 10.56 4.24
CA GLY A 109 -1.05 11.79 3.44
C GLY A 109 -1.20 11.52 1.95
N SER A 110 -0.46 10.54 1.41
CA SER A 110 -0.58 10.16 0.00
C SER A 110 -1.94 9.54 -0.34
N ALA A 111 -2.52 8.72 0.55
CA ALA A 111 -3.87 8.17 0.35
C ALA A 111 -4.96 9.24 0.34
N ILE A 112 -4.91 10.18 1.30
CA ILE A 112 -5.86 11.30 1.33
C ILE A 112 -5.72 12.16 0.07
N LEU A 113 -4.47 12.43 -0.35
CA LEU A 113 -4.21 13.19 -1.58
C LEU A 113 -4.73 12.47 -2.82
N GLU A 114 -4.55 11.15 -2.89
CA GLU A 114 -5.01 10.30 -4.00
C GLU A 114 -6.53 10.37 -4.14
N GLU A 115 -7.27 10.18 -3.04
CA GLU A 115 -8.73 10.20 -3.07
C GLU A 115 -9.26 11.63 -3.33
N SER A 116 -8.73 12.65 -2.63
CA SER A 116 -9.19 14.04 -2.74
C SER A 116 -8.87 14.71 -4.09
N SER A 117 -7.77 14.34 -4.74
CA SER A 117 -7.36 14.95 -6.01
C SER A 117 -8.40 14.77 -7.12
N GLY A 118 -9.15 13.66 -7.15
CA GLY A 118 -10.25 13.47 -8.09
C GLY A 118 -11.40 14.45 -7.86
N TRP A 119 -11.71 14.74 -6.60
CA TRP A 119 -12.73 15.73 -6.22
C TRP A 119 -12.33 17.14 -6.65
N LEU A 120 -11.05 17.50 -6.49
CA LEU A 120 -10.54 18.79 -6.93
C LEU A 120 -10.68 18.98 -8.45
N VAL A 121 -10.33 17.96 -9.24
CA VAL A 121 -10.48 18.00 -10.71
C VAL A 121 -11.94 18.19 -11.11
N ARG A 122 -12.86 17.49 -10.44
CA ARG A 122 -14.27 17.48 -10.82
C ARG A 122 -15.06 18.70 -10.38
N PHE A 123 -14.80 19.19 -9.16
CA PHE A 123 -15.67 20.17 -8.48
C PHE A 123 -14.98 21.50 -8.17
N VAL A 124 -13.66 21.58 -8.29
CA VAL A 124 -12.92 22.83 -8.05
C VAL A 124 -12.39 23.41 -9.35
N ASP A 125 -11.43 22.74 -9.99
CA ASP A 125 -10.85 23.22 -11.26
C ASP A 125 -10.17 22.09 -12.05
N PRO A 126 -10.34 22.00 -13.39
CA PRO A 126 -9.64 21.04 -14.24
C PRO A 126 -8.10 21.11 -14.16
N ALA A 127 -7.53 22.25 -13.75
CA ALA A 127 -6.09 22.46 -13.58
C ALA A 127 -5.46 21.56 -12.51
N PHE A 128 -6.25 20.93 -11.65
CA PHE A 128 -5.77 19.92 -10.69
C PHE A 128 -5.46 18.56 -11.33
N ALA A 129 -5.66 18.37 -12.64
CA ALA A 129 -5.41 17.09 -13.30
C ALA A 129 -3.97 16.55 -13.13
N PRO A 130 -2.89 17.38 -13.20
CA PRO A 130 -1.53 16.91 -12.91
C PRO A 130 -1.38 16.45 -11.45
N LEU A 131 -2.06 17.11 -10.50
CA LEU A 131 -2.04 16.71 -9.09
C LEU A 131 -2.61 15.30 -8.91
N ARG A 132 -3.69 14.96 -9.63
CA ARG A 132 -4.28 13.61 -9.59
C ARG A 132 -3.31 12.53 -10.06
N VAL A 133 -2.54 12.78 -11.12
CA VAL A 133 -1.50 11.87 -11.61
C VAL A 133 -0.38 11.73 -10.58
N ALA A 134 0.13 12.86 -10.07
CA ALA A 134 1.18 12.87 -9.06
C ALA A 134 0.75 12.13 -7.77
N ALA A 135 -0.49 12.35 -7.33
CA ALA A 135 -1.07 11.70 -6.16
C ALA A 135 -1.19 10.18 -6.35
N PHE A 136 -1.65 9.73 -7.52
CA PHE A 136 -1.68 8.31 -7.86
C PHE A 136 -0.27 7.69 -7.81
N LEU A 137 0.71 8.28 -8.49
CA LEU A 137 2.08 7.76 -8.52
C LEU A 137 2.72 7.74 -7.13
N LEU A 138 2.52 8.81 -6.35
CA LEU A 138 2.99 8.89 -4.97
C LEU A 138 2.38 7.79 -4.11
N PHE A 139 1.05 7.66 -4.12
CA PHE A 139 0.36 6.65 -3.33
C PHE A 139 0.75 5.22 -3.74
N GLN A 140 0.79 4.93 -5.04
CA GLN A 140 1.20 3.62 -5.54
C GLN A 140 2.65 3.29 -5.19
N GLY A 141 3.56 4.27 -5.27
CA GLY A 141 4.95 4.11 -4.87
C GLY A 141 5.11 3.85 -3.38
N VAL A 142 4.39 4.60 -2.54
CA VAL A 142 4.43 4.42 -1.08
C VAL A 142 3.82 3.08 -0.66
N LEU A 143 2.64 2.73 -1.17
CA LEU A 143 1.98 1.46 -0.88
C LEU A 143 2.82 0.28 -1.38
N GLY A 144 3.33 0.35 -2.61
CA GLY A 144 4.20 -0.67 -3.18
C GLY A 144 5.50 -0.82 -2.39
N GLY A 145 6.10 0.28 -1.93
CA GLY A 145 7.28 0.27 -1.07
C GLY A 145 7.02 -0.41 0.29
N LEU A 146 5.86 -0.16 0.91
CA LEU A 146 5.46 -0.82 2.15
C LEU A 146 5.23 -2.33 1.96
N ILE A 147 4.55 -2.72 0.88
CA ILE A 147 4.32 -4.13 0.52
C ILE A 147 5.66 -4.84 0.25
N ALA A 148 6.56 -4.21 -0.50
CA ALA A 148 7.89 -4.74 -0.75
C ALA A 148 8.71 -4.85 0.55
N GLY A 149 8.60 -3.87 1.44
CA GLY A 149 9.22 -3.91 2.77
C GLY A 149 8.75 -5.11 3.60
N LEU A 150 7.44 -5.38 3.61
CA LEU A 150 6.88 -6.57 4.26
C LEU A 150 7.37 -7.86 3.61
N ALA A 151 7.40 -7.93 2.29
CA ALA A 151 7.93 -9.09 1.56
C ALA A 151 9.39 -9.37 1.95
N LEU A 152 10.25 -8.35 1.90
CA LEU A 152 11.66 -8.46 2.29
C LEU A 152 11.83 -8.89 3.75
N PHE A 153 11.01 -8.37 4.66
CA PHE A 153 11.00 -8.77 6.06
C PHE A 153 10.71 -10.27 6.22
N LEU A 154 9.66 -10.77 5.56
CA LEU A 154 9.31 -12.20 5.61
C LEU A 154 10.37 -13.09 4.94
N PHE A 155 10.94 -12.66 3.82
CA PHE A 155 12.01 -13.40 3.14
C PHE A 155 13.27 -13.50 4.00
N ARG A 156 13.62 -12.45 4.74
CA ARG A 156 14.79 -12.46 5.64
C ARG A 156 14.55 -13.37 6.85
N ALA A 157 13.40 -13.27 7.50
CA ALA A 157 13.03 -14.15 8.60
C ALA A 157 13.06 -15.64 8.20
N ALA A 158 12.62 -15.97 6.98
CA ALA A 158 12.66 -17.33 6.45
C ALA A 158 14.08 -17.88 6.20
N ARG A 159 15.05 -17.01 5.89
CA ARG A 159 16.46 -17.40 5.68
C ARG A 159 17.17 -17.67 7.00
N ASP A 160 16.90 -16.85 8.01
CA ASP A 160 17.52 -16.95 9.33
C ASP A 160 17.02 -18.19 10.11
N ASP A 161 15.86 -18.75 9.74
CA ASP A 161 15.30 -19.99 10.29
C ASP A 161 15.95 -21.30 9.78
N LYS A 162 16.90 -21.24 8.82
CA LYS A 162 17.56 -22.46 8.34
C LYS A 162 18.50 -23.03 9.42
N PRO A 163 18.36 -24.31 9.82
CA PRO A 163 19.20 -24.88 10.86
C PRO A 163 20.67 -24.86 10.43
N HIS A 164 21.53 -24.26 11.26
CA HIS A 164 22.97 -24.48 11.17
C HIS A 164 23.21 -25.99 11.24
N PRO A 165 24.02 -26.59 10.34
CA PRO A 165 24.35 -27.99 10.45
C PRO A 165 25.00 -28.21 11.81
N HIS A 166 24.32 -28.96 12.67
CA HIS A 166 24.87 -29.42 13.93
C HIS A 166 26.09 -30.27 13.58
N HIS A 167 27.29 -29.68 13.67
CA HIS A 167 28.51 -30.46 13.77
C HIS A 167 28.42 -31.22 15.09
N HIS A 168 27.85 -32.42 15.03
CA HIS A 168 28.04 -33.45 16.03
C HIS A 168 29.54 -33.75 16.07
N ARG A 169 30.24 -33.00 16.94
CA ARG A 169 31.57 -33.35 17.40
C ARG A 169 31.41 -34.67 18.15
N ARG A 170 31.64 -35.77 17.44
CA ARG A 170 31.86 -37.09 18.03
C ARG A 170 33.05 -36.91 18.99
N ALA A 171 32.75 -36.81 20.28
CA ALA A 171 33.76 -36.99 21.30
C ALA A 171 34.07 -38.49 21.33
N HIS A 172 35.23 -38.79 20.80
CA HIS A 172 35.95 -40.05 20.95
C HIS A 172 36.41 -40.22 22.41
N HIS A 173 36.36 -41.48 22.85
CA HIS A 173 37.05 -42.10 23.99
C HIS A 173 36.56 -41.81 25.42
#